data_AF-A0A1B1I240-F1
#
_entry.id   AF-A0A1B1I240-F1
#
_cell.length_a   1.000
_cell.length_b   1.000
_cell.length_c   1.000
_cell.angle_alpha   90.00
_cell.angle_beta   90.00
_cell.angle_gamma   90.00
#
_symmetry.space_group_name_H-M   'P 1'
#
loop_
_entity.id
_entity.type
_entity.pdbx_description
1 polymer ?
#
loop_
_entity_poly.entity_id
_entity_poly.type
_entity_poly.pdbx_seq_one_letter_code
_entity_poly.pdbx_strand_id
1 'polypeptide(L)'
;MSEKKETAAVGLNAASIWQTAVHKYAMFIALIAIALFFQWCTDGVLLAPMNISKLIMQNSYILILLGFLVALYSFICNRTVFGRHIYAVGGNERAAQLSGIKTRWVRFLVFVNMGLMAAVAGLVFSARLNAAAPSAGMMFELDAIAACYIGGASASGGVGTIIGAVVGGLVMGVLNNGMSIMGVGIDWQQAIKGMVLLAAVAFDIYNQSTK
;
A
#
# COMPACT_ATOMS: atom_id res chain seq x y z
N MET A 1 40.11 -30.44 -2.51
CA MET A 1 40.41 -29.01 -2.22
C MET A 1 39.76 -28.09 -3.28
N SER A 2 38.48 -28.29 -3.61
CA SER A 2 37.81 -27.61 -4.74
C SER A 2 36.37 -27.20 -4.37
N GLU A 3 36.21 -26.57 -3.21
CA GLU A 3 34.90 -26.09 -2.75
C GLU A 3 35.06 -24.73 -2.04
N LYS A 4 35.83 -23.84 -2.66
CA LYS A 4 36.05 -22.48 -2.15
C LYS A 4 36.06 -21.44 -3.27
N LYS A 5 35.22 -21.64 -4.29
CA LYS A 5 35.13 -20.76 -5.48
C LYS A 5 33.74 -20.20 -5.77
N GLU A 6 32.80 -20.30 -4.84
CA GLU A 6 31.43 -19.78 -5.03
C GLU A 6 30.97 -18.78 -3.96
N THR A 7 31.91 -18.18 -3.23
CA THR A 7 31.69 -16.90 -2.56
C THR A 7 32.30 -15.81 -3.42
N ALA A 8 31.77 -15.62 -4.63
CA ALA A 8 31.97 -14.41 -5.38
C ALA A 8 31.30 -13.30 -4.56
N ALA A 9 32.12 -12.51 -3.85
CA ALA A 9 31.70 -11.28 -3.23
C ALA A 9 31.01 -10.44 -4.30
N VAL A 10 29.68 -10.38 -4.26
CA VAL A 10 28.90 -9.39 -4.98
C VAL A 10 29.34 -8.06 -4.39
N GLY A 11 30.24 -7.37 -5.10
CA GLY A 11 30.66 -6.02 -4.77
C GLY A 11 29.44 -5.12 -4.81
N LEU A 12 28.76 -4.96 -3.67
CA LEU A 12 27.73 -3.96 -3.49
C LEU A 12 28.45 -2.61 -3.46
N ASN A 13 28.58 -1.98 -4.64
CA ASN A 13 29.00 -0.59 -4.73
C ASN A 13 28.08 0.27 -3.85
N ALA A 14 28.64 1.20 -3.09
CA ALA A 14 27.87 2.10 -2.24
C ALA A 14 26.73 2.78 -3.02
N ALA A 15 26.93 3.07 -4.31
CA ALA A 15 25.91 3.61 -5.21
C ALA A 15 24.67 2.70 -5.38
N SER A 16 24.82 1.38 -5.47
CA SER A 16 23.67 0.46 -5.61
C SER A 16 22.92 0.27 -4.29
N ILE A 17 23.64 0.24 -3.16
CA ILE A 17 23.02 0.27 -1.83
C ILE A 17 22.24 1.57 -1.64
N TRP A 18 22.84 2.70 -2.02
CA TRP A 18 22.19 4.01 -1.96
C TRP A 18 20.95 4.08 -2.84
N GLN A 19 20.99 3.61 -4.10
CA GLN A 19 19.81 3.61 -4.97
C GLN A 19 18.67 2.75 -4.43
N THR A 20 19.00 1.59 -3.84
CA THR A 20 18.01 0.68 -3.25
C THR A 20 17.43 1.24 -1.94
N ALA A 21 18.29 1.86 -1.12
CA ALA A 21 17.88 2.56 0.09
C ALA A 21 17.00 3.77 -0.23
N VAL A 22 17.40 4.59 -1.20
CA VAL A 22 16.64 5.78 -1.63
C VAL A 22 15.23 5.40 -2.07
N HIS A 23 15.04 4.35 -2.88
CA HIS A 23 13.69 3.92 -3.26
C HIS A 23 12.86 3.45 -2.05
N LYS A 24 13.47 2.73 -1.12
CA LYS A 24 12.78 2.20 0.07
C LYS A 24 12.41 3.30 1.07
N TYR A 25 13.28 4.30 1.24
CA TYR A 25 13.05 5.45 2.11
C TYR A 25 12.23 6.56 1.45
N ALA A 26 12.22 6.65 0.11
CA ALA A 26 11.45 7.65 -0.62
C ALA A 26 9.96 7.61 -0.28
N MET A 27 9.38 6.41 -0.10
CA MET A 27 7.97 6.26 0.30
C MET A 27 7.70 6.84 1.70
N PHE A 28 8.59 6.60 2.66
CA PHE A 28 8.47 7.15 4.02
C PHE A 28 8.71 8.66 4.03
N ILE A 29 9.67 9.14 3.23
CA ILE A 29 9.95 10.56 3.07
C ILE A 29 8.73 11.27 2.46
N ALA A 30 8.09 10.69 1.45
CA ALA A 30 6.87 11.23 0.84
C ALA A 30 5.73 11.30 1.86
N LEU A 31 5.53 10.24 2.67
CA LEU A 31 4.54 10.25 3.75
C LEU A 31 4.81 11.37 4.77
N ILE A 32 6.06 11.51 5.21
CA ILE A 32 6.45 12.56 6.17
C ILE A 32 6.26 13.95 5.54
N ALA A 33 6.66 14.14 4.29
CA ALA A 33 6.51 15.43 3.59
C ALA A 33 5.03 15.85 3.47
N ILE A 34 4.15 14.91 3.10
CA ILE A 34 2.70 15.16 3.03
C ILE A 34 2.14 15.48 4.43
N ALA A 35 2.55 14.72 5.45
CA ALA A 35 2.11 14.97 6.81
C ALA A 35 2.57 16.35 7.33
N LEU A 36 3.80 16.75 7.04
CA LEU A 36 4.32 18.08 7.41
C LEU A 36 3.64 19.20 6.63
N PHE A 37 3.34 19.00 5.35
CA PHE A 37 2.57 19.96 4.55
C PHE A 37 1.20 20.22 5.19
N PHE A 38 0.44 19.16 5.48
CA PHE A 38 -0.87 19.33 6.14
C PHE A 38 -0.74 19.81 7.58
N GLN A 39 0.32 19.45 8.31
CA GLN A 39 0.59 19.99 9.63
C GLN A 39 0.75 21.51 9.59
N TRP A 40 1.48 22.02 8.60
CA TRP A 40 1.67 23.45 8.40
C TRP A 40 0.37 24.13 7.96
N CYS A 41 -0.37 23.56 7.01
CA CYS A 41 -1.62 24.12 6.52
C CYS A 41 -2.79 24.05 7.53
N THR A 42 -2.71 23.18 8.55
CA THR A 42 -3.77 23.02 9.56
C THR A 42 -3.44 23.73 10.88
N ASP A 43 -2.47 24.66 10.89
CA ASP A 43 -1.99 25.33 12.11
C ASP A 43 -1.64 24.34 13.24
N GLY A 44 -1.15 23.16 12.85
CA GLY A 44 -0.73 22.10 13.75
C GLY A 44 -1.83 21.17 14.25
N VAL A 45 -3.08 21.34 13.82
CA VAL A 45 -4.23 20.53 14.27
C VAL A 45 -4.07 19.06 13.88
N LEU A 46 -3.46 18.72 12.75
CA LEU A 46 -3.33 17.33 12.30
C LEU A 46 -2.58 16.43 13.31
N LEU A 47 -1.44 16.88 13.83
CA LEU A 47 -0.66 16.21 14.88
C LEU A 47 -0.93 16.79 16.27
N ALA A 48 -2.04 17.51 16.46
CA ALA A 48 -2.41 17.98 17.79
C ALA A 48 -2.63 16.77 18.72
N PRO A 49 -2.28 16.88 20.02
CA PRO A 49 -2.39 15.78 20.97
C PRO A 49 -3.78 15.13 20.97
N MET A 50 -4.84 15.91 20.82
CA MET A 50 -6.22 15.41 20.73
C MET A 50 -6.44 14.44 19.55
N ASN A 51 -5.87 14.74 18.38
CA ASN A 51 -6.00 13.90 17.19
C ASN A 51 -5.08 12.67 17.27
N ILE A 52 -3.88 12.83 17.82
CA ILE A 52 -2.98 11.69 18.10
C ILE A 52 -3.61 10.73 19.12
N SER A 53 -4.20 11.25 20.20
CA SER A 53 -4.89 10.45 21.20
C SER A 53 -6.09 9.70 20.60
N LYS A 54 -6.85 10.31 19.67
CA LYS A 54 -7.90 9.59 18.92
C LYS A 54 -7.32 8.49 18.02
N LEU A 55 -6.20 8.72 17.36
CA LEU A 55 -5.55 7.67 16.56
C LEU A 55 -5.13 6.46 17.42
N ILE A 56 -4.54 6.71 18.59
CA ILE A 56 -4.00 5.63 19.42
C ILE A 56 -5.07 5.00 20.31
N MET A 57 -5.83 5.80 21.06
CA MET A 57 -6.77 5.27 22.05
C MET A 57 -8.08 4.80 21.40
N GLN A 58 -8.63 5.60 20.48
CA GLN A 58 -9.94 5.33 19.87
C GLN A 58 -9.86 4.30 18.73
N ASN A 59 -8.70 4.17 18.07
CA ASN A 59 -8.50 3.22 16.96
C ASN A 59 -7.47 2.12 17.29
N SER A 60 -7.17 1.89 18.57
CA SER A 60 -6.21 0.87 19.03
C SER A 60 -6.50 -0.52 18.46
N TYR A 61 -7.75 -0.96 18.48
CA TYR A 61 -8.18 -2.25 17.93
C TYR A 61 -7.93 -2.37 16.41
N ILE A 62 -8.05 -1.25 15.67
CA ILE A 62 -7.77 -1.19 14.23
C ILE A 62 -6.27 -1.36 13.99
N LEU A 63 -5.43 -0.69 14.78
CA LEU A 63 -3.97 -0.80 14.66
C LEU A 63 -3.46 -2.20 14.97
N ILE A 64 -4.03 -2.86 15.98
CA ILE A 64 -3.69 -4.25 16.33
C ILE A 64 -4.08 -5.19 15.18
N LEU A 65 -5.30 -5.06 14.66
CA LEU A 65 -5.76 -5.86 13.53
C LEU A 65 -4.88 -5.63 12.29
N LEU A 66 -4.58 -4.37 11.97
CA LEU A 66 -3.72 -4.02 10.85
C LEU A 66 -2.31 -4.60 11.02
N GLY A 67 -1.72 -4.49 12.20
CA GLY A 67 -0.43 -5.10 12.52
C GLY A 67 -0.43 -6.62 12.32
N PHE A 68 -1.47 -7.31 12.80
CA PHE A 68 -1.65 -8.75 12.59
C PHE A 68 -1.77 -9.10 11.09
N LEU A 69 -2.61 -8.40 10.34
CA LEU A 69 -2.79 -8.64 8.90
C LEU A 69 -1.50 -8.39 8.12
N VAL A 70 -0.78 -7.32 8.43
CA VAL A 70 0.52 -7.02 7.80
C VAL A 70 1.53 -8.12 8.07
N ALA A 71 1.64 -8.59 9.31
CA ALA A 71 2.55 -9.68 9.66
C ALA A 71 2.17 -10.99 8.92
N LEU A 72 0.88 -11.34 8.93
CA LEU A 72 0.36 -12.54 8.28
C LEU A 72 0.60 -12.53 6.77
N TYR A 73 0.17 -11.47 6.07
CA TYR A 73 0.33 -11.40 4.63
C TYR A 73 1.80 -11.23 4.23
N SER A 74 2.61 -10.51 5.02
CA SER A 74 4.05 -10.38 4.75
C SER A 74 4.73 -11.74 4.80
N PHE A 75 4.35 -12.58 5.77
CA PHE A 75 4.79 -13.96 5.84
C PHE A 75 4.30 -14.79 4.64
N ILE A 76 3.02 -14.70 4.29
CA ILE A 76 2.45 -15.44 3.15
C ILE A 76 3.17 -15.06 1.84
N CYS A 77 3.27 -13.77 1.52
CA CYS A 77 3.87 -13.29 0.28
C CYS A 77 5.38 -13.59 0.17
N ASN A 78 6.13 -13.48 1.27
CA ASN A 78 7.59 -13.63 1.23
C ASN A 78 8.09 -15.05 1.50
N ARG A 79 7.38 -15.84 2.32
CA ARG A 79 7.88 -17.14 2.78
C ARG A 79 7.14 -18.33 2.16
N THR A 80 5.92 -18.15 1.67
CA THR A 80 5.14 -19.29 1.16
C THR A 80 5.24 -19.48 -0.36
N VAL A 81 4.96 -20.70 -0.81
CA VAL A 81 4.85 -21.05 -2.23
C VAL A 81 3.71 -20.28 -2.89
N PHE A 82 2.58 -20.13 -2.20
CA PHE A 82 1.41 -19.42 -2.69
C PHE A 82 1.72 -17.95 -3.02
N GLY A 83 2.45 -17.25 -2.15
CA GLY A 83 2.94 -15.90 -2.40
C GLY A 83 3.75 -15.79 -3.69
N ARG A 84 4.72 -16.70 -3.90
CA ARG A 84 5.53 -16.74 -5.13
C ARG A 84 4.69 -16.98 -6.38
N HIS A 85 3.62 -17.78 -6.29
CA HIS A 85 2.71 -18.01 -7.40
C HIS A 85 1.92 -16.75 -7.76
N ILE A 86 1.52 -15.93 -6.77
CA ILE A 86 0.83 -14.66 -7.02
C ILE A 86 1.73 -13.71 -7.83
N TYR A 87 2.99 -13.52 -7.40
CA TYR A 87 3.93 -12.66 -8.11
C TYR A 87 4.28 -13.17 -9.51
N ALA A 88 4.47 -14.48 -9.67
CA ALA A 88 4.73 -15.09 -10.97
C ALA A 88 3.57 -14.89 -11.95
N VAL A 89 2.33 -15.12 -11.50
CA VAL A 89 1.12 -14.90 -12.30
C VAL A 89 0.92 -13.42 -12.62
N GLY A 90 1.25 -12.53 -11.69
CA GLY A 90 1.16 -11.09 -11.88
C GLY A 90 2.16 -10.53 -12.89
N GLY A 91 3.37 -11.07 -12.96
CA GLY A 91 4.41 -10.57 -13.88
C GLY A 91 4.23 -11.10 -15.30
N ASN A 92 3.97 -12.41 -15.45
CA ASN A 92 3.67 -13.00 -16.76
C ASN A 92 2.83 -14.27 -16.59
N GLU A 93 1.52 -14.14 -16.80
CA GLU A 93 0.61 -15.27 -16.66
C GLU A 93 0.96 -16.43 -17.60
N ARG A 94 1.27 -16.15 -18.88
CA ARG A 94 1.56 -17.20 -19.86
C ARG A 94 2.79 -18.00 -19.45
N ALA A 95 3.84 -17.33 -18.99
CA ALA A 95 5.04 -17.99 -18.48
C ALA A 95 4.77 -18.82 -17.21
N ALA A 96 3.94 -18.30 -16.30
CA ALA A 96 3.51 -19.01 -15.10
C ALA A 96 2.72 -20.29 -15.44
N GLN A 97 1.79 -20.22 -16.40
CA GLN A 97 1.04 -21.38 -16.88
C GLN A 97 1.96 -22.46 -17.48
N LEU A 98 2.92 -22.07 -18.32
CA LEU A 98 3.90 -22.98 -18.91
C LEU A 98 4.85 -23.60 -17.88
N SER A 99 5.06 -22.92 -16.74
CA SER A 99 5.83 -23.41 -15.60
C SER A 99 5.02 -24.30 -14.64
N GLY A 100 3.82 -24.74 -15.06
CA GLY A 100 2.97 -25.66 -14.28
C GLY A 100 2.15 -25.00 -13.17
N ILE A 101 2.14 -23.67 -13.08
CA ILE A 101 1.31 -22.96 -12.09
C ILE A 101 -0.14 -22.95 -12.58
N LYS A 102 -1.06 -23.44 -11.74
CA LYS A 102 -2.50 -23.40 -11.99
C LYS A 102 -3.04 -21.97 -11.84
N THR A 103 -2.79 -21.09 -12.81
CA THR A 103 -3.08 -19.64 -12.69
C THR A 103 -4.55 -19.34 -12.42
N ARG A 104 -5.47 -20.13 -12.99
CA ARG A 104 -6.92 -20.02 -12.72
C ARG A 104 -7.25 -20.13 -11.22
N TRP A 105 -6.62 -21.09 -10.52
CA TRP A 105 -6.83 -21.28 -9.10
C TRP A 105 -6.16 -20.19 -8.26
N VAL A 106 -4.96 -19.77 -8.65
CA VAL A 106 -4.27 -18.65 -7.99
C VAL A 106 -5.12 -17.38 -8.06
N ARG A 107 -5.63 -17.03 -9.25
CA ARG A 107 -6.55 -15.90 -9.44
C ARG A 107 -7.80 -16.02 -8.60
N PHE A 108 -8.47 -17.18 -8.67
CA PHE A 108 -9.69 -17.42 -7.88
C PHE A 108 -9.44 -17.19 -6.38
N LEU A 109 -8.37 -17.77 -5.84
CA LEU A 109 -8.01 -17.61 -4.42
C LEU A 109 -7.65 -16.16 -4.07
N VAL A 110 -6.98 -15.42 -4.96
CA VAL A 110 -6.69 -13.99 -4.74
C VAL A 110 -7.98 -13.17 -4.66
N PHE A 111 -8.93 -13.39 -5.57
CA PHE A 111 -10.23 -12.69 -5.52
C PHE A 111 -11.05 -13.05 -4.29
N VAL A 112 -11.04 -14.32 -3.85
CA VAL A 112 -11.70 -14.73 -2.60
C VAL A 112 -11.06 -14.05 -1.38
N ASN A 113 -9.72 -13.98 -1.32
CA ASN A 113 -9.02 -13.25 -0.26
C ASN A 113 -9.32 -11.74 -0.29
N MET A 114 -9.45 -11.14 -1.48
CA MET A 114 -9.86 -9.74 -1.63
C MET A 114 -11.26 -9.50 -1.03
N GLY A 115 -12.21 -10.39 -1.30
CA GLY A 115 -13.56 -10.33 -0.72
C GLY A 115 -13.55 -10.48 0.81
N LEU A 116 -12.75 -11.41 1.34
CA LEU A 116 -12.57 -11.58 2.78
C LEU A 116 -12.02 -10.29 3.43
N MET A 117 -11.01 -9.67 2.82
CA MET A 117 -10.43 -8.43 3.31
C MET A 117 -11.39 -7.24 3.24
N ALA A 118 -12.18 -7.14 2.17
CA ALA A 118 -13.24 -6.14 2.05
C ALA A 118 -14.30 -6.32 3.15
N ALA A 119 -14.71 -7.56 3.45
CA ALA A 119 -15.65 -7.85 4.53
C ALA A 119 -15.09 -7.47 5.90
N VAL A 120 -13.83 -7.81 6.20
CA VAL A 120 -13.15 -7.42 7.44
C VAL A 120 -13.07 -5.89 7.56
N ALA A 121 -12.68 -5.19 6.49
CA ALA A 121 -12.61 -3.73 6.47
C ALA A 121 -13.98 -3.09 6.71
N GLY A 122 -15.05 -3.61 6.09
CA GLY A 122 -16.43 -3.14 6.28
C GLY A 122 -16.95 -3.35 7.70
N LEU A 123 -16.65 -4.50 8.31
CA LEU A 123 -17.00 -4.79 9.71
C LEU A 123 -16.30 -3.82 10.66
N VAL A 124 -15.00 -3.60 10.47
CA VAL A 124 -14.20 -2.67 11.29
C VAL A 124 -14.70 -1.24 11.13
N PHE A 125 -15.01 -0.81 9.90
CA PHE A 125 -15.54 0.53 9.63
C PHE A 125 -16.90 0.76 10.30
N SER A 126 -17.80 -0.22 10.20
CA SER A 126 -19.12 -0.18 10.83
C SER A 126 -19.02 -0.17 12.35
N ALA A 127 -18.13 -0.99 12.92
CA ALA A 127 -17.84 -1.00 14.36
C ALA A 127 -17.28 0.34 14.84
N ARG A 128 -16.44 1.00 14.03
CA ARG A 128 -15.90 2.32 14.35
C ARG A 128 -16.97 3.41 14.41
N LEU A 129 -17.92 3.38 13.48
CA LEU A 129 -18.98 4.38 13.40
C LEU A 129 -20.16 4.09 14.34
N ASN A 130 -20.24 2.90 14.93
CA ASN A 130 -21.43 2.40 15.65
C ASN A 130 -22.75 2.56 14.85
N ALA A 131 -22.63 2.64 13.52
CA ALA A 131 -23.73 2.89 12.59
C ALA A 131 -23.31 2.46 11.18
N ALA A 132 -24.28 2.01 10.38
CA ALA A 132 -24.08 1.67 8.97
C ALA A 132 -24.90 2.64 8.12
N ALA A 133 -24.29 3.76 7.72
CA ALA A 133 -24.92 4.69 6.79
C ALA A 133 -24.90 4.09 5.36
N PRO A 134 -25.90 4.33 4.50
CA PRO A 134 -25.89 3.86 3.12
C PRO A 134 -24.72 4.39 2.28
N SER A 135 -24.17 5.54 2.67
CA SER A 135 -22.99 6.16 2.06
C SER A 135 -21.66 5.65 2.64
N ALA A 136 -21.69 4.76 3.63
CA ALA A 136 -20.50 4.16 4.23
C ALA A 136 -19.74 3.34 3.17
N GLY A 137 -18.46 3.64 3.00
CA GLY A 137 -17.60 2.92 2.05
C GLY A 137 -17.56 3.51 0.64
N MET A 138 -18.30 4.58 0.35
CA MET A 138 -18.18 5.31 -0.92
C MET A 138 -16.72 5.75 -1.14
N MET A 139 -16.18 5.44 -2.32
CA MET A 139 -14.79 5.78 -2.74
C MET A 139 -13.68 5.02 -2.01
N PHE A 140 -13.99 3.97 -1.24
CA PHE A 140 -12.95 3.14 -0.63
C PHE A 140 -12.15 2.38 -1.67
N GLU A 141 -12.74 2.06 -2.82
CA GLU A 141 -12.05 1.44 -3.94
C GLU A 141 -10.98 2.38 -4.51
N LEU A 142 -11.30 3.67 -4.66
CA LEU A 142 -10.34 4.66 -5.14
C LEU A 142 -9.16 4.79 -4.17
N ASP A 143 -9.46 4.89 -2.87
CA ASP A 143 -8.43 4.98 -1.83
C ASP A 143 -7.57 3.71 -1.78
N ALA A 144 -8.17 2.53 -1.95
CA ALA A 144 -7.45 1.26 -1.97
C ALA A 144 -6.52 1.14 -3.20
N ILE A 145 -7.02 1.48 -4.39
CA ILE A 145 -6.23 1.43 -5.62
C ILE A 145 -5.08 2.46 -5.56
N ALA A 146 -5.36 3.69 -5.13
CA ALA A 146 -4.35 4.72 -4.95
C ALA A 146 -3.28 4.32 -3.93
N ALA A 147 -3.69 3.75 -2.80
CA ALA A 147 -2.77 3.24 -1.79
C ALA A 147 -1.82 2.17 -2.34
N CYS A 148 -2.32 1.22 -3.14
CA CYS A 148 -1.48 0.20 -3.76
C CYS A 148 -0.46 0.80 -4.73
N TYR A 149 -0.88 1.74 -5.60
CA TYR A 149 -0.01 2.37 -6.59
C TYR A 149 1.03 3.32 -5.98
N ILE A 150 0.61 4.19 -5.07
CA ILE A 150 1.51 5.07 -4.31
C ILE A 150 2.50 4.22 -3.49
N GLY A 151 2.04 3.07 -2.98
CA GLY A 151 2.85 2.07 -2.30
C GLY A 151 3.84 1.30 -3.19
N GLY A 152 3.88 1.57 -4.49
CA GLY A 152 4.81 0.97 -5.44
C GLY A 152 4.41 -0.41 -5.96
N ALA A 153 3.11 -0.75 -5.93
CA ALA A 153 2.61 -1.87 -6.72
C ALA A 153 2.58 -1.48 -8.20
N SER A 154 3.06 -2.37 -9.07
CA SER A 154 3.13 -2.11 -10.51
C SER A 154 1.75 -2.22 -11.17
N ALA A 155 1.45 -1.31 -12.10
CA ALA A 155 0.24 -1.35 -12.94
C ALA A 155 0.25 -2.52 -13.92
N SER A 156 1.43 -2.93 -14.37
CA SER A 156 1.62 -4.09 -15.24
C SER A 156 1.64 -5.42 -14.47
N GLY A 157 1.73 -5.37 -13.14
CA GLY A 157 1.68 -6.54 -12.25
C GLY A 157 3.03 -7.15 -11.92
N GLY A 158 3.02 -8.12 -11.00
CA GLY A 158 4.20 -8.93 -10.64
C GLY A 158 5.20 -8.27 -9.69
N VAL A 159 5.01 -7.00 -9.35
CA VAL A 159 5.89 -6.24 -8.43
C VAL A 159 5.02 -5.48 -7.43
N GLY A 160 5.41 -5.52 -6.15
CA GLY A 160 4.75 -4.78 -5.08
C GLY A 160 5.07 -5.38 -3.71
N THR A 161 4.96 -4.57 -2.65
CA THR A 161 5.17 -5.04 -1.27
C THR A 161 4.01 -4.65 -0.38
N ILE A 162 3.74 -5.48 0.62
CA ILE A 162 2.66 -5.21 1.59
C ILE A 162 2.98 -3.97 2.43
N ILE A 163 4.25 -3.81 2.82
CA ILE A 163 4.70 -2.62 3.56
C ILE A 163 4.47 -1.36 2.70
N GLY A 164 4.79 -1.42 1.41
CA GLY A 164 4.51 -0.33 0.47
C GLY A 164 3.02 0.03 0.40
N ALA A 165 2.15 -0.96 0.23
CA ALA A 165 0.70 -0.74 0.20
C ALA A 165 0.16 -0.12 1.50
N VAL A 166 0.68 -0.53 2.66
CA VAL A 166 0.33 0.06 3.96
C VAL A 166 0.78 1.53 4.05
N VAL A 167 2.01 1.82 3.62
CA VAL A 167 2.52 3.21 3.58
C VAL A 167 1.68 4.07 2.62
N GLY A 168 1.32 3.56 1.45
CA GLY A 168 0.40 4.25 0.53
C GLY A 168 -0.99 4.46 1.14
N GLY A 169 -1.50 3.49 1.91
CA GLY A 169 -2.73 3.63 2.68
C GLY A 169 -2.65 4.72 3.75
N LEU A 170 -1.50 4.83 4.44
CA LEU A 170 -1.24 5.93 5.37
C LEU A 170 -1.16 7.27 4.65
N VAL A 171 -0.56 7.33 3.46
CA VAL A 171 -0.55 8.56 2.63
C VAL A 171 -1.98 8.99 2.30
N MET A 172 -2.82 8.08 1.81
CA MET A 172 -4.23 8.37 1.53
C MET A 172 -5.00 8.76 2.81
N GLY A 173 -4.68 8.14 3.95
CA GLY A 173 -5.25 8.48 5.25
C GLY A 173 -4.89 9.89 5.70
N VAL A 174 -3.62 10.28 5.64
CA VAL A 174 -3.14 11.63 5.98
C VAL A 174 -3.75 12.66 5.04
N LEU A 175 -3.79 12.37 3.74
CA LEU A 175 -4.39 13.26 2.73
C LEU A 175 -5.88 13.48 2.98
N ASN A 176 -6.64 12.42 3.28
CA ASN A 176 -8.06 12.51 3.59
C ASN A 176 -8.32 13.32 4.87
N ASN A 177 -7.62 12.99 5.97
CA ASN A 177 -7.77 13.72 7.23
C ASN A 177 -7.31 15.17 7.12
N GLY A 178 -6.19 15.44 6.45
CA GLY A 178 -5.65 16.78 6.27
C GLY A 178 -6.58 17.69 5.49
N MET A 179 -7.09 17.24 4.34
CA MET A 179 -8.09 17.99 3.57
C MET A 179 -9.40 18.19 4.34
N SER A 180 -9.83 17.18 5.11
CA SER A 180 -11.03 17.29 5.95
C SER A 180 -10.87 18.33 7.07
N ILE A 181 -9.70 18.41 7.70
CA ILE A 181 -9.42 19.41 8.76
C ILE A 181 -9.35 20.81 8.17
N MET A 182 -8.78 20.96 6.98
CA MET A 182 -8.75 22.23 6.23
C MET A 182 -10.13 22.66 5.69
N GLY A 183 -11.18 21.86 5.89
CA GLY A 183 -12.53 22.17 5.42
C GLY A 183 -12.71 22.08 3.91
N VAL A 184 -11.84 21.35 3.20
CA VAL A 184 -11.97 21.14 1.74
C VAL A 184 -13.25 20.33 1.49
N GLY A 185 -14.11 20.83 0.61
CA GLY A 185 -15.36 20.16 0.25
C GLY A 185 -15.14 18.77 -0.35
N ILE A 186 -16.10 17.86 -0.14
CA ILE A 186 -16.00 16.44 -0.56
C ILE A 186 -15.74 16.30 -2.06
N ASP A 187 -16.35 17.15 -2.89
CA ASP A 187 -16.17 17.14 -4.35
C ASP A 187 -14.71 17.42 -4.74
N TRP A 188 -14.10 18.43 -4.09
CA TRP A 188 -12.69 18.75 -4.29
C TRP A 188 -11.77 17.66 -3.75
N GLN A 189 -12.11 17.04 -2.62
CA GLN A 189 -11.33 15.91 -2.10
C GLN A 189 -11.32 14.75 -3.10
N GLN A 190 -12.45 14.41 -3.72
CA GLN A 190 -12.54 13.35 -4.73
C GLN A 190 -11.73 13.70 -5.98
N ALA A 191 -11.82 14.94 -6.46
CA ALA A 191 -11.04 15.41 -7.60
C ALA A 191 -9.52 15.32 -7.32
N ILE A 192 -9.08 15.76 -6.14
CA ILE A 192 -7.67 15.69 -5.73
C ILE A 192 -7.20 14.24 -5.62
N LYS A 193 -7.96 13.36 -4.97
CA LYS A 193 -7.63 11.92 -4.88
C LYS A 193 -7.52 11.27 -6.25
N GLY A 194 -8.42 11.59 -7.17
CA GLY A 194 -8.36 11.13 -8.56
C GLY A 194 -7.10 11.61 -9.28
N MET A 195 -6.75 12.89 -9.15
CA MET A 195 -5.51 13.44 -9.73
C MET A 195 -4.25 12.78 -9.14
N VAL A 196 -4.23 12.55 -7.82
CA VAL A 196 -3.11 11.87 -7.15
C VAL A 196 -2.95 10.44 -7.68
N LEU A 197 -4.04 9.70 -7.84
CA LEU A 197 -4.01 8.36 -8.44
C LEU A 197 -3.47 8.40 -9.88
N LEU A 198 -3.99 9.30 -10.72
CA LEU A 198 -3.54 9.44 -12.12
C LEU A 198 -2.05 9.76 -12.19
N ALA A 199 -1.57 10.68 -11.35
CA ALA A 199 -0.16 11.01 -11.26
C ALA A 199 0.69 9.80 -10.82
N ALA A 200 0.23 9.04 -9.82
CA ALA A 200 0.94 7.85 -9.34
C ALA A 200 1.05 6.78 -10.43
N VAL A 201 -0.03 6.49 -11.14
CA VAL A 201 -0.05 5.50 -12.23
C VAL A 201 0.75 5.97 -13.44
N ALA A 202 0.61 7.24 -13.83
CA ALA A 202 1.38 7.80 -14.94
C ALA A 202 2.89 7.76 -14.67
N PHE A 203 3.30 8.09 -13.44
CA PHE A 203 4.69 8.01 -13.02
C PHE A 203 5.21 6.56 -13.01
N ASP A 204 4.40 5.61 -12.52
CA ASP A 204 4.74 4.19 -12.55
C ASP A 204 4.97 3.68 -13.99
N ILE A 205 4.05 4.00 -14.91
CA ILE A 205 4.17 3.62 -16.32
C ILE A 205 5.38 4.28 -16.97
N TYR A 206 5.62 5.58 -16.76
CA TYR A 206 6.76 6.29 -17.33
C TYR A 206 8.09 5.68 -16.88
N ASN A 207 8.21 5.35 -15.59
CA ASN A 207 9.42 4.75 -15.03
C ASN A 207 9.65 3.31 -15.53
N GLN A 208 8.59 2.58 -15.85
CA GLN A 208 8.68 1.25 -16.48
C GLN A 208 9.03 1.33 -17.98
N SER A 209 8.51 2.33 -18.69
CA SER A 209 8.79 2.55 -20.12
C SER A 209 10.26 2.85 -20.41
N THR A 210 10.96 3.37 -19.40
CA THR A 210 12.36 3.81 -19.50
C THR A 210 13.36 2.68 -19.15
N LYS A 211 12.88 1.52 -18.68
CA LYS A 211 13.71 0.33 -18.38
C LYS A 211 13.64 -0.68 -19.51
#